data_AF-A0A419RT21-F1
#
_entry.id   AF-A0A419RT21-F1
#
_cell.length_a   1.000
_cell.length_b   1.000
_cell.length_c   1.000
_cell.angle_alpha   90.00
_cell.angle_beta   90.00
_cell.angle_gamma   90.00
#
_symmetry.space_group_name_H-M   'P 1'
#
loop_
_entity.id
_entity.type
_entity.pdbx_description
1 polymer ?
#
loop_
_entity_poly.entity_id
_entity_poly.type
_entity_poly.pdbx_seq_one_letter_code
_entity_poly.pdbx_strand_id
1 'polypeptide(L)'
;MKTVITAATLAVAVVTPAHAEIIESSVGGFATRHSAVVTADRRAVWNALLQPENWWSHTWSNDSGNLRLEARAGGCFCETLPAADGWAAGSVEHMRVVFVQPGSTLRMSGSLGPLQSEGLAGTLTVTLEDEEAGTRITWEYVTGGETRFDLAQIAPVVDSVQGEFLADLVAEVGDAVDDPG
;
A
#
# COMPACT_ATOMS: atom_id res chain seq x y z
N MET A 1 40.39 72.31 6.79
CA MET A 1 39.88 71.38 5.76
C MET A 1 40.23 69.95 6.15
N LYS A 2 39.23 69.11 6.40
CA LYS A 2 39.08 67.76 5.81
C LYS A 2 37.91 67.05 6.49
N THR A 3 36.80 67.11 5.77
CA THR A 3 35.52 66.43 5.99
C THR A 3 35.74 64.94 6.23
N VAL A 4 35.26 64.41 7.37
CA VAL A 4 35.19 62.96 7.59
C VAL A 4 33.90 62.47 6.94
N ILE A 5 34.03 61.78 5.81
CA ILE A 5 32.91 61.17 5.09
C ILE A 5 32.67 59.80 5.74
N THR A 6 31.57 59.65 6.46
CA THR A 6 31.11 58.36 6.99
C THR A 6 30.70 57.48 5.82
N ALA A 7 31.46 56.42 5.55
CA ALA A 7 31.15 55.46 4.50
C ALA A 7 29.89 54.68 4.87
N ALA A 8 28.77 54.97 4.19
CA ALA A 8 27.56 54.17 4.30
C ALA A 8 27.80 52.81 3.63
N THR A 9 27.88 51.75 4.43
CA THR A 9 28.02 50.38 3.95
C THR A 9 26.71 49.95 3.30
N LEU A 10 26.69 49.90 1.98
CA LEU A 10 25.54 49.44 1.20
C LEU A 10 25.48 47.91 1.31
N ALA A 11 24.56 47.39 2.14
CA ALA A 11 24.33 45.96 2.27
C ALA A 11 23.68 45.41 0.99
N VAL A 12 24.43 44.65 0.21
CA VAL A 12 23.91 43.95 -0.98
C VAL A 12 23.48 42.55 -0.54
N ALA A 13 22.20 42.37 -0.27
CA ALA A 13 21.61 41.05 -0.10
C ALA A 13 21.43 40.42 -1.48
N VAL A 14 22.35 39.52 -1.86
CA VAL A 14 22.18 38.67 -3.05
C VAL A 14 21.27 37.52 -2.65
N VAL A 15 19.97 37.68 -2.83
CA VAL A 15 19.01 36.57 -2.76
C VAL A 15 18.86 36.01 -4.17
N THR A 16 19.53 34.91 -4.46
CA THR A 16 19.25 34.13 -5.66
C THR A 16 17.92 33.42 -5.45
N PRO A 17 16.89 33.64 -6.30
CA PRO A 17 15.64 32.90 -6.20
C PRO A 17 15.90 31.40 -6.44
N ALA A 18 15.23 30.55 -5.66
CA ALA A 18 15.19 29.11 -5.91
C ALA A 18 14.44 28.86 -7.22
N HIS A 19 15.12 28.25 -8.19
CA HIS A 19 14.49 27.80 -9.43
C HIS A 19 14.13 26.32 -9.27
N ALA A 20 12.85 26.05 -9.00
CA ALA A 20 12.26 24.74 -9.21
C ALA A 20 11.46 24.80 -10.51
N GLU A 21 11.88 24.01 -11.50
CA GLU A 21 11.08 23.74 -12.68
C GLU A 21 10.39 22.39 -12.45
N ILE A 22 9.08 22.43 -12.21
CA ILE A 22 8.23 21.23 -12.15
C ILE A 22 7.46 21.18 -13.47
N ILE A 23 7.73 20.17 -14.28
CA ILE A 23 7.03 19.93 -15.55
C ILE A 23 6.37 18.54 -15.48
N GLU A 24 5.13 18.49 -15.96
CA GLU A 24 4.02 17.58 -15.61
C GLU A 24 4.20 16.06 -15.82
N SER A 25 3.35 15.28 -15.12
CA SER A 25 2.64 14.12 -15.71
C SER A 25 1.15 14.17 -15.33
N SER A 26 0.27 13.97 -16.32
CA SER A 26 -1.15 14.33 -16.25
C SER A 26 -2.14 13.23 -15.85
N VAL A 27 -1.72 11.95 -15.71
CA VAL A 27 -2.46 10.91 -14.94
C VAL A 27 -1.44 9.86 -14.48
N GLY A 28 -0.73 10.12 -13.39
CA GLY A 28 0.30 9.22 -12.87
C GLY A 28 -0.27 8.17 -11.92
N GLY A 29 -1.04 7.18 -12.41
CA GLY A 29 -1.61 6.13 -11.57
C GLY A 29 -2.63 5.24 -12.25
N PHE A 30 -3.05 4.18 -11.55
CA PHE A 30 -4.13 3.28 -11.95
C PHE A 30 -4.88 2.75 -10.72
N ALA A 31 -6.04 2.14 -10.97
CA ALA A 31 -6.86 1.50 -9.95
C ALA A 31 -7.26 0.09 -10.40
N THR A 32 -7.38 -0.82 -9.44
CA THR A 32 -7.86 -2.19 -9.62
C THR A 32 -9.00 -2.42 -8.63
N ARG A 33 -9.99 -3.23 -9.02
CA ARG A 33 -11.13 -3.57 -8.18
C ARG A 33 -11.54 -5.00 -8.43
N HIS A 34 -11.51 -5.80 -7.37
CA HIS A 34 -12.01 -7.18 -7.36
C HIS A 34 -13.09 -7.32 -6.29
N SER A 35 -13.95 -8.32 -6.44
CA SER A 35 -14.92 -8.66 -5.41
C SER A 35 -15.26 -10.14 -5.45
N ALA A 36 -15.53 -10.72 -4.29
CA ALA A 36 -16.03 -12.08 -4.14
C ALA A 36 -17.11 -12.13 -3.06
N VAL A 37 -18.01 -13.11 -3.15
CA VAL A 37 -18.95 -13.45 -2.08
C VAL A 37 -18.56 -14.81 -1.54
N VAL A 38 -18.38 -14.92 -0.23
CA VAL A 38 -18.05 -16.17 0.48
C VAL A 38 -19.20 -16.57 1.40
N THR A 39 -19.32 -17.87 1.67
CA THR A 39 -20.35 -18.40 2.58
C THR A 39 -20.06 -18.12 4.06
N ALA A 40 -18.81 -17.78 4.38
CA ALA A 40 -18.39 -17.44 5.73
C ALA A 40 -19.08 -16.17 6.25
N ASP A 41 -19.39 -16.15 7.55
CA ASP A 41 -19.93 -14.96 8.20
C ASP A 41 -18.88 -13.83 8.28
N ARG A 42 -19.36 -12.58 8.36
CA ARG A 42 -18.50 -11.39 8.30
C ARG A 42 -17.43 -11.34 9.40
N ARG A 43 -17.68 -11.96 10.56
CA ARG A 43 -16.71 -12.02 11.66
C ARG A 43 -15.61 -13.03 11.35
N ALA A 44 -15.93 -14.17 10.76
CA ALA A 44 -14.93 -15.13 10.28
C ALA A 44 -14.03 -14.50 9.22
N VAL A 45 -14.63 -13.83 8.23
CA VAL A 45 -13.87 -13.12 7.17
C VAL A 45 -12.99 -12.02 7.74
N TRP A 46 -13.52 -11.21 8.66
CA TRP A 46 -12.74 -10.16 9.32
C TRP A 46 -11.53 -10.72 10.07
N ASN A 47 -11.71 -11.83 10.81
CA ASN A 47 -10.61 -12.43 11.56
C ASN A 47 -9.52 -12.98 10.64
N ALA A 48 -9.89 -13.66 9.54
CA ALA A 48 -8.94 -14.15 8.56
C ALA A 48 -8.20 -13.03 7.83
N LEU A 49 -8.90 -11.95 7.44
CA LEU A 49 -8.29 -10.77 6.83
C LEU A 49 -7.16 -10.18 7.69
N LEU A 50 -7.24 -10.30 9.02
CA LEU A 50 -6.21 -9.81 9.94
C LEU A 50 -5.02 -10.75 10.13
N GLN A 51 -5.00 -11.92 9.50
CA GLN A 51 -3.95 -12.95 9.59
C GLN A 51 -3.30 -13.17 8.22
N PRO A 52 -2.52 -12.19 7.70
CA PRO A 52 -1.94 -12.26 6.36
C PRO A 52 -1.03 -13.47 6.13
N GLU A 53 -0.46 -14.05 7.18
CA GLU A 53 0.36 -15.27 7.12
C GLU A 53 -0.36 -16.48 6.50
N ASN A 54 -1.69 -16.48 6.49
CA ASN A 54 -2.50 -17.59 5.98
C ASN A 54 -2.90 -17.45 4.51
N TRP A 55 -2.88 -16.24 3.94
CA TRP A 55 -3.44 -15.97 2.62
C TRP A 55 -2.59 -15.04 1.74
N TRP A 56 -1.61 -14.33 2.28
CA TRP A 56 -0.76 -13.47 1.46
C TRP A 56 0.35 -14.29 0.79
N SER A 57 0.28 -14.43 -0.53
CA SER A 57 1.17 -15.30 -1.31
C SER A 57 2.52 -14.67 -1.71
N HIS A 58 2.65 -13.33 -1.68
CA HIS A 58 3.84 -12.62 -2.19
C HIS A 58 4.74 -12.10 -1.06
N THR A 59 5.71 -12.92 -0.66
CA THR A 59 6.67 -12.61 0.43
C THR A 59 8.06 -12.28 -0.10
N TRP A 60 8.84 -11.50 0.66
CA TRP A 60 10.26 -11.26 0.38
C TRP A 60 11.17 -12.32 0.99
N SER A 61 10.75 -12.92 2.11
CA SER A 61 11.47 -13.94 2.87
C SER A 61 11.22 -15.36 2.36
N ASN A 62 10.29 -15.56 1.42
CA ASN A 62 9.77 -16.87 0.99
C ASN A 62 9.08 -17.67 2.11
N ASP A 63 8.59 -16.99 3.16
CA ASP A 63 7.89 -17.61 4.28
C ASP A 63 6.81 -16.65 4.81
N SER A 64 5.54 -17.01 4.62
CA SER A 64 4.39 -16.20 5.06
C SER A 64 4.30 -16.12 6.59
N GLY A 65 4.92 -17.04 7.33
CA GLY A 65 5.01 -17.00 8.79
C GLY A 65 5.80 -15.79 9.32
N ASN A 66 6.53 -15.09 8.46
CA ASN A 66 7.21 -13.84 8.81
C ASN A 66 6.33 -12.60 8.66
N LEU A 67 5.11 -12.74 8.11
CA LEU A 67 4.17 -11.65 7.95
C LEU A 67 3.43 -11.36 9.26
N ARG A 68 3.06 -10.09 9.44
CA ARG A 68 2.24 -9.63 10.56
C ARG A 68 1.46 -8.39 10.18
N LEU A 69 0.21 -8.29 10.65
CA LEU A 69 -0.63 -7.10 10.50
C LEU A 69 -1.05 -6.54 11.86
N GLU A 70 -0.61 -5.32 12.17
CA GLU A 70 -1.08 -4.60 13.34
C GLU A 70 -2.35 -3.79 13.00
N ALA A 71 -3.52 -4.33 13.31
CA ALA A 71 -4.84 -3.77 12.98
C ALA A 71 -5.24 -2.51 13.79
N ARG A 72 -4.43 -1.46 13.71
CA ARG A 72 -4.66 -0.14 14.33
C ARG A 72 -4.11 0.95 13.42
N ALA A 73 -4.65 2.16 13.47
CA ALA A 73 -4.06 3.27 12.71
C ALA A 73 -2.56 3.46 13.07
N GLY A 74 -1.72 3.53 12.04
CA GLY A 74 -0.26 3.56 12.17
C GLY A 74 0.40 2.18 12.41
N GLY A 75 -0.38 1.11 12.51
CA GLY A 75 0.15 -0.25 12.60
C GLY A 75 0.72 -0.75 11.27
N CYS A 76 1.74 -1.60 11.35
CA CYS A 76 2.40 -2.13 10.16
C CYS A 76 1.74 -3.42 9.66
N PHE A 77 1.55 -3.51 8.34
CA PHE A 77 1.61 -4.78 7.62
C PHE A 77 3.07 -5.01 7.23
N CYS A 78 3.77 -5.81 8.04
CA CYS A 78 5.21 -5.97 7.96
C CYS A 78 5.59 -7.43 7.72
N GLU A 79 6.79 -7.61 7.19
CA GLU A 79 7.46 -8.89 7.06
C GLU A 79 8.83 -8.84 7.74
N THR A 80 9.21 -9.92 8.40
CA THR A 80 10.58 -10.10 8.92
C THR A 80 11.45 -10.76 7.87
N LEU A 81 12.64 -10.21 7.62
CA LEU A 81 13.66 -10.90 6.80
C LEU A 81 14.63 -11.62 7.74
N PRO A 82 14.77 -12.95 7.66
CA PRO A 82 15.67 -13.69 8.53
C PRO A 82 17.11 -13.18 8.47
N ALA A 83 17.83 -13.28 9.60
CA ALA A 83 19.25 -12.99 9.65
C ALA A 83 20.02 -13.96 8.73
N ALA A 84 20.94 -13.44 7.93
CA ALA A 84 21.75 -14.21 6.98
C ALA A 84 23.17 -13.65 6.88
N ASP A 85 24.14 -14.51 6.57
CA ASP A 85 25.54 -14.13 6.30
C ASP A 85 26.21 -13.26 7.37
N GLY A 86 25.83 -13.45 8.65
CA GLY A 86 26.34 -12.69 9.78
C GLY A 86 25.72 -11.30 9.96
N TRP A 87 24.75 -10.93 9.13
CA TRP A 87 23.94 -9.72 9.31
C TRP A 87 22.73 -9.98 10.22
N ALA A 88 22.24 -8.93 10.86
CA ALA A 88 21.01 -8.98 11.65
C ALA A 88 19.78 -9.18 10.75
N ALA A 89 18.66 -9.59 11.35
CA ALA A 89 17.38 -9.68 10.66
C ALA A 89 16.96 -8.30 10.11
N GLY A 90 16.39 -8.32 8.90
CA GLY A 90 15.82 -7.15 8.26
C GLY A 90 14.30 -7.10 8.42
N SER A 91 13.68 -6.13 7.76
CA SER A 91 12.22 -6.00 7.73
C SER A 91 11.74 -5.35 6.45
N VAL A 92 10.54 -5.69 6.02
CA VAL A 92 9.82 -5.00 4.94
C VAL A 92 8.51 -4.45 5.50
N GLU A 93 8.20 -3.18 5.23
CA GLU A 93 6.85 -2.64 5.40
C GLU A 93 6.11 -2.80 4.07
N HIS A 94 5.20 -3.77 3.99
CA HIS A 94 4.34 -3.92 2.80
C HIS A 94 3.39 -2.72 2.72
N MET A 95 2.67 -2.47 3.82
CA MET A 95 1.79 -1.32 3.95
C MET A 95 1.66 -0.90 5.41
N ARG A 96 1.11 0.29 5.65
CA ARG A 96 0.74 0.82 6.96
C ARG A 96 -0.76 1.04 7.04
N VAL A 97 -1.40 0.57 8.11
CA VAL A 97 -2.82 0.78 8.36
C VAL A 97 -3.10 2.27 8.57
N VAL A 98 -4.04 2.81 7.80
CA VAL A 98 -4.47 4.21 7.87
C VAL A 98 -5.93 4.37 8.32
N PHE A 99 -6.74 3.32 8.20
CA PHE A 99 -8.11 3.26 8.73
C PHE A 99 -8.46 1.82 9.09
N VAL A 100 -9.12 1.63 10.22
CA VAL A 100 -9.64 0.34 10.65
C VAL A 100 -11.01 0.55 11.31
N GLN A 101 -12.02 -0.07 10.73
CA GLN A 101 -13.36 -0.21 11.30
C GLN A 101 -13.63 -1.71 11.42
N PRO A 102 -13.53 -2.28 12.63
CA PRO A 102 -13.69 -3.71 12.85
C PRO A 102 -14.96 -4.29 12.22
N GLY A 103 -14.80 -5.40 11.49
CA GLY A 103 -15.87 -6.11 10.80
C GLY A 103 -16.40 -5.40 9.55
N SER A 104 -15.80 -4.28 9.11
CA SER A 104 -16.32 -3.50 7.99
C SER A 104 -15.23 -3.10 7.01
N THR A 105 -14.20 -2.40 7.44
CA THR A 105 -13.23 -1.81 6.50
C THR A 105 -11.83 -1.76 7.08
N LEU A 106 -10.87 -2.26 6.31
CA LEU A 106 -9.44 -2.09 6.54
C LEU A 106 -8.88 -1.27 5.38
N ARG A 107 -8.19 -0.17 5.67
CA ARG A 107 -7.45 0.61 4.68
C ARG A 107 -6.00 0.72 5.05
N MET A 108 -5.14 0.43 4.09
CA MET A 108 -3.70 0.44 4.24
C MET A 108 -3.06 1.26 3.12
N SER A 109 -1.92 1.90 3.42
CA SER A 109 -1.16 2.70 2.47
C SER A 109 0.25 2.14 2.33
N GLY A 110 0.71 1.98 1.10
CA GLY A 110 2.00 1.38 0.74
C GLY A 110 2.01 0.99 -0.73
N SER A 111 3.18 1.05 -1.36
CA SER A 111 3.38 0.60 -2.74
C SER A 111 3.88 -0.83 -2.72
N LEU A 112 3.13 -1.75 -3.32
CA LEU A 112 3.37 -3.18 -3.18
C LEU A 112 4.46 -3.72 -4.12
N GLY A 113 5.23 -4.69 -3.62
CA GLY A 113 6.23 -5.42 -4.38
C GLY A 113 7.25 -4.49 -5.07
N PRO A 114 7.48 -4.64 -6.39
CA PRO A 114 8.46 -3.82 -7.11
C PRO A 114 8.06 -2.33 -7.17
N LEU A 115 6.81 -1.97 -6.91
CA LEU A 115 6.38 -0.57 -6.86
C LEU A 115 6.99 0.18 -5.67
N GLN A 116 7.42 -0.52 -4.63
CA GLN A 116 7.99 0.05 -3.41
C GLN A 116 9.29 0.83 -3.68
N SER A 117 10.03 0.51 -4.75
CA SER A 117 11.27 1.20 -5.09
C SER A 117 11.07 2.52 -5.84
N GLU A 118 9.82 2.87 -6.17
CA GLU A 118 9.47 4.07 -6.93
C GLU A 118 8.87 5.16 -6.03
N GLY A 119 8.67 6.36 -6.59
CA GLY A 119 7.97 7.47 -5.93
C GLY A 119 6.45 7.33 -5.95
N LEU A 120 5.95 6.10 -5.79
CA LEU A 120 4.53 5.76 -5.83
C LEU A 120 3.94 5.73 -4.42
N ALA A 121 2.68 6.12 -4.31
CA ALA A 121 1.83 5.88 -3.16
C ALA A 121 0.67 4.96 -3.55
N GLY A 122 0.56 3.81 -2.88
CA GLY A 122 -0.57 2.91 -2.99
C GLY A 122 -1.55 3.04 -1.81
N THR A 123 -2.82 2.74 -2.06
CA THR A 123 -3.88 2.59 -1.06
C THR A 123 -4.70 1.35 -1.38
N LEU A 124 -4.67 0.37 -0.48
CA LEU A 124 -5.54 -0.81 -0.50
C LEU A 124 -6.70 -0.57 0.47
N THR A 125 -7.93 -0.71 -0.01
CA THR A 125 -9.15 -0.72 0.80
C THR A 125 -9.82 -2.07 0.65
N VAL A 126 -10.02 -2.76 1.77
CA VAL A 126 -10.83 -3.98 1.86
C VAL A 126 -12.11 -3.63 2.61
N THR A 127 -13.27 -3.89 2.00
CA THR A 127 -14.59 -3.66 2.59
C THR A 127 -15.38 -4.96 2.67
N LEU A 128 -16.04 -5.18 3.81
CA LEU A 128 -16.87 -6.34 4.10
C LEU A 128 -18.32 -5.90 4.29
N GLU A 129 -19.23 -6.54 3.56
CA GLU A 129 -20.67 -6.29 3.64
C GLU A 129 -21.41 -7.62 3.80
N ASP A 130 -22.48 -7.64 4.59
CA ASP A 130 -23.33 -8.83 4.69
C ASP A 130 -24.11 -9.00 3.37
N GLU A 131 -24.24 -10.24 2.90
CA GLU A 131 -25.03 -10.65 1.72
C GLU A 131 -25.94 -11.82 2.11
N GLU A 132 -26.98 -12.11 1.31
CA GLU A 132 -27.88 -13.24 1.60
C GLU A 132 -27.13 -14.57 1.71
N ALA A 133 -26.11 -14.77 0.87
CA ALA A 133 -25.32 -15.99 0.81
C ALA A 133 -24.10 -16.01 1.76
N GLY A 134 -23.82 -14.91 2.48
CA GLY A 134 -22.69 -14.80 3.40
C GLY A 134 -22.10 -13.39 3.46
N THR A 135 -20.85 -13.22 3.03
CA THR A 135 -20.14 -11.94 3.09
C THR A 135 -19.56 -11.55 1.74
N ARG A 136 -19.83 -10.32 1.29
CA ARG A 136 -19.11 -9.71 0.15
C ARG A 136 -17.80 -9.11 0.63
N ILE A 137 -16.72 -9.49 -0.03
CA ILE A 137 -15.40 -8.88 0.10
C ILE A 137 -15.17 -8.01 -1.13
N THR A 138 -14.96 -6.71 -0.94
CA THR A 138 -14.52 -5.78 -1.99
C THR A 138 -13.07 -5.42 -1.76
N TRP A 139 -12.24 -5.57 -2.79
CA TRP A 139 -10.80 -5.37 -2.76
C TRP A 139 -10.40 -4.30 -3.78
N GLU A 140 -9.99 -3.14 -3.31
CA GLU A 140 -9.68 -1.98 -4.17
C GLU A 140 -8.27 -1.47 -3.89
N TYR A 141 -7.44 -1.47 -4.93
CA TYR A 141 -6.11 -0.89 -4.85
C TYR A 141 -5.95 0.25 -5.85
N VAL A 142 -5.60 1.42 -5.34
CA VAL A 142 -5.24 2.61 -6.12
C VAL A 142 -3.76 2.88 -5.92
N THR A 143 -3.03 3.20 -6.99
CA THR A 143 -1.63 3.61 -6.90
C THR A 143 -1.33 4.74 -7.85
N GLY A 144 -0.44 5.64 -7.46
CA GLY A 144 0.01 6.74 -8.30
C GLY A 144 1.20 7.49 -7.75
N GLY A 145 1.84 8.30 -8.61
CA GLY A 145 3.05 9.05 -8.30
C GLY A 145 4.09 8.98 -9.40
N GLU A 146 5.35 9.15 -9.01
CA GLU A 146 6.50 9.16 -9.92
C GLU A 146 7.09 7.76 -10.08
N THR A 147 7.46 7.39 -11.29
CA THR A 147 8.04 6.09 -11.62
C THR A 147 9.08 6.21 -12.73
N ARG A 148 10.07 5.33 -12.72
CA ARG A 148 11.07 5.22 -13.79
C ARG A 148 10.64 4.34 -14.96
N PHE A 149 9.49 3.69 -14.87
CA PHE A 149 8.93 2.81 -15.90
C PHE A 149 7.48 3.19 -16.24
N ASP A 150 6.93 2.63 -17.31
CA ASP A 150 5.55 2.90 -17.72
C ASP A 150 4.53 2.15 -16.83
N LEU A 151 3.73 2.89 -16.06
CA LEU A 151 2.69 2.31 -15.20
C LEU A 151 1.62 1.54 -16.00
N ALA A 152 1.34 1.95 -17.25
CA ALA A 152 0.35 1.26 -18.06
C ALA A 152 0.77 -0.17 -18.41
N GLN A 153 2.09 -0.43 -18.49
CA GLN A 153 2.61 -1.76 -18.77
C GLN A 153 2.56 -2.69 -17.56
N ILE A 154 2.73 -2.16 -16.34
CA ILE A 154 2.70 -2.97 -15.12
C ILE A 154 1.28 -3.15 -14.56
N ALA A 155 0.35 -2.26 -14.86
CA ALA A 155 -1.00 -2.27 -14.31
C ALA A 155 -1.71 -3.64 -14.44
N PRO A 156 -1.67 -4.36 -15.59
CA PRO A 156 -2.29 -5.68 -15.69
C PRO A 156 -1.64 -6.75 -14.80
N VAL A 157 -0.32 -6.64 -14.54
CA VAL A 157 0.39 -7.55 -13.63
C VAL A 157 -0.05 -7.28 -12.20
N VAL A 158 -0.16 -6.01 -11.82
CA VAL A 158 -0.65 -5.63 -10.49
C VAL A 158 -2.10 -6.06 -10.30
N ASP A 159 -2.97 -5.90 -11.29
CA ASP A 159 -4.35 -6.39 -11.27
C ASP A 159 -4.41 -7.91 -11.04
N SER A 160 -3.59 -8.70 -11.75
CA SER A 160 -3.50 -10.15 -11.53
C SER A 160 -3.13 -10.49 -10.08
N VAL A 161 -2.09 -9.83 -9.55
CA VAL A 161 -1.61 -10.07 -8.18
C VAL A 161 -2.64 -9.64 -7.12
N GLN A 162 -3.39 -8.57 -7.36
CA GLN A 162 -4.50 -8.18 -6.47
C GLN A 162 -5.64 -9.21 -6.49
N GLY A 163 -5.92 -9.79 -7.66
CA GLY A 163 -6.85 -10.90 -7.80
C GLY A 163 -6.39 -12.15 -7.05
N GLU A 164 -5.09 -12.48 -7.10
CA GLU A 164 -4.48 -13.59 -6.34
C GLU A 164 -4.66 -13.40 -4.82
N PHE A 165 -4.36 -12.22 -4.28
CA PHE A 165 -4.57 -11.95 -2.84
C PHE A 165 -6.01 -12.15 -2.40
N LEU A 166 -6.98 -11.68 -3.20
CA LEU A 166 -8.39 -11.90 -2.89
C LEU A 166 -8.75 -13.39 -2.98
N ALA A 167 -8.27 -14.09 -4.02
CA ALA A 167 -8.54 -15.51 -4.21
C ALA A 167 -7.97 -16.36 -3.06
N ASP A 168 -6.76 -16.05 -2.59
CA ASP A 168 -6.13 -16.74 -1.47
C ASP A 168 -6.87 -16.46 -0.15
N LEU A 169 -7.33 -15.22 0.08
CA LEU A 169 -8.17 -14.90 1.24
C LEU A 169 -9.51 -15.64 1.19
N VAL A 170 -10.13 -15.72 0.01
CA VAL A 170 -11.34 -16.51 -0.22
C VAL A 170 -11.07 -17.98 0.14
N ALA A 171 -10.01 -18.57 -0.40
CA ALA A 171 -9.66 -19.96 -0.10
C ALA A 171 -9.45 -20.21 1.41
N GLU A 172 -8.86 -19.26 2.14
CA GLU A 172 -8.66 -19.35 3.60
C GLU A 172 -9.99 -19.33 4.38
N VAL A 173 -10.97 -18.53 3.96
CA VAL A 173 -12.26 -18.42 4.68
C VAL A 173 -13.32 -19.43 4.21
N GLY A 174 -13.06 -20.12 3.11
CA GLY A 174 -13.95 -21.10 2.48
C GLY A 174 -14.37 -20.68 1.07
N ASP A 175 -14.75 -21.67 0.25
CA ASP A 175 -15.02 -21.48 -1.18
C ASP A 175 -16.00 -20.33 -1.47
N ALA A 176 -15.74 -19.63 -2.58
CA ALA A 176 -16.65 -18.63 -3.12
C ALA A 176 -18.02 -19.25 -3.39
N VAL A 177 -19.06 -18.43 -3.27
CA VAL A 177 -20.36 -18.78 -3.81
C VAL A 177 -20.24 -18.71 -5.33
N ASP A 178 -20.38 -19.84 -6.02
CA ASP A 178 -20.57 -19.84 -7.47
C ASP A 178 -21.78 -18.95 -7.80
N ASP A 179 -21.52 -17.89 -8.56
CA ASP A 179 -22.44 -16.86 -9.06
C ASP A 179 -23.92 -16.96 -8.59
N PRO A 180 -24.39 -16.10 -7.66
CA PRO A 180 -25.81 -16.03 -7.33
C PRO A 180 -26.63 -15.25 -8.37
N GLY A 181 -26.26 -15.28 -9.65
CA GLY A 181 -27.10 -14.82 -10.78
C GLY A 181 -27.13 -13.32 -11.05
#